data_AF-A0A0K3BHA9-F1
#
_entry.id   AF-A0A0K3BHA9-F1
#
_cell.length_a   1.000
_cell.length_b   1.000
_cell.length_c   1.000
_cell.angle_alpha   90.00
_cell.angle_beta   90.00
_cell.angle_gamma   90.00
#
_symmetry.space_group_name_H-M   'P 1'
#
loop_
_entity.id
_entity.type
_entity.pdbx_description
1 polymer ?
#
loop_
_entity_poly.entity_id
_entity_poly.type
_entity_poly.pdbx_seq_one_letter_code
_entity_poly.pdbx_strand_id
1 'polypeptide(L)'
;MDDSAYRQECEALRAVWDRAIAHADGPVPGSVLNPLVTPQGWCGHVRLTEDQRAATVIDAVAEIAEAFGLPQDAVVVRTMAEHHEVFVWGYSTKSGADYHLHWPHPVLDGSEFVDIKRESKGTTLFDLVQLTTWARAHKESWEALRAGRDQDLQQFVRRLTRLRAGIVDILTRAKPRQVRELLMRVGLDRAALPNDLADAINYPHDRDPTIPIPR
;
A
#
# COMPACT_ATOMS: atom_id res chain seq x y z
N MET A 1 11.18 -2.38 -15.18
CA MET A 1 11.24 -3.75 -14.63
C MET A 1 10.51 -4.62 -15.62
N ASP A 2 11.11 -5.76 -15.98
CA ASP A 2 10.55 -6.68 -16.97
C ASP A 2 9.10 -7.03 -16.61
N ASP A 3 8.17 -6.62 -17.46
CA ASP A 3 6.75 -6.96 -17.37
C ASP A 3 6.56 -8.49 -17.26
N SER A 4 7.54 -9.25 -17.77
CA SER A 4 7.67 -10.71 -17.62
C SER A 4 7.82 -11.19 -16.17
N ALA A 5 8.59 -10.51 -15.32
CA ALA A 5 8.87 -11.00 -13.97
C ALA A 5 7.67 -10.81 -13.04
N TYR A 6 6.99 -9.66 -13.16
CA TYR A 6 5.74 -9.41 -12.41
C TYR A 6 4.63 -10.39 -12.81
N ARG A 7 4.48 -10.65 -14.13
CA ARG A 7 3.51 -11.63 -14.62
C ARG A 7 3.80 -13.03 -14.09
N GLN A 8 5.08 -13.45 -14.06
CA GLN A 8 5.47 -14.73 -13.48
C GLN A 8 5.14 -14.84 -11.99
N GLU A 9 5.33 -13.78 -11.21
CA GLU A 9 4.97 -13.77 -9.78
C GLU A 9 3.44 -13.85 -9.59
N CYS A 10 2.65 -13.12 -10.40
CA CYS A 10 1.19 -13.25 -10.39
C CYS A 10 0.72 -14.65 -10.82
N GLU A 11 1.35 -15.26 -11.84
CA GLU A 11 1.07 -16.63 -12.26
C GLU A 11 1.41 -17.64 -11.16
N ALA A 12 2.50 -17.44 -10.42
CA ALA A 12 2.86 -18.27 -9.29
C ALA A 12 1.81 -18.20 -8.16
N LEU A 13 1.31 -17.00 -7.83
CA LEU A 13 0.22 -16.83 -6.85
C LEU A 13 -1.06 -17.54 -7.31
N ARG A 14 -1.41 -17.41 -8.59
CA ARG A 14 -2.58 -18.09 -9.16
C ARG A 14 -2.42 -19.61 -9.10
N ALA A 15 -1.25 -20.14 -9.43
CA ALA A 15 -0.99 -21.58 -9.37
C ALA A 15 -1.07 -22.15 -7.95
N VAL A 16 -0.68 -21.37 -6.92
CA VAL A 16 -0.88 -21.76 -5.51
C VAL A 16 -2.38 -21.81 -5.18
N TRP A 17 -3.13 -20.79 -5.57
CA TRP A 17 -4.58 -20.74 -5.37
C TRP A 17 -5.28 -21.94 -6.02
N ASP A 18 -5.00 -22.19 -7.31
CA ASP A 18 -5.63 -23.27 -8.08
C ASP A 18 -5.35 -24.64 -7.47
N ARG A 19 -4.13 -24.86 -6.97
CA ARG A 19 -3.70 -26.15 -6.41
C ARG A 19 -4.19 -26.39 -4.98
N ALA A 20 -4.18 -25.36 -4.13
CA ALA A 20 -4.40 -25.53 -2.69
C ALA A 20 -5.77 -25.03 -2.20
N ILE A 21 -6.41 -24.11 -2.94
CA ILE A 21 -7.63 -23.43 -2.52
C ILE A 21 -8.82 -23.80 -3.42
N ALA A 22 -8.63 -23.72 -4.74
CA ALA A 22 -9.72 -23.86 -5.72
C ALA A 22 -9.86 -25.24 -6.36
N HIS A 23 -9.05 -26.24 -5.96
CA HIS A 23 -9.24 -27.61 -6.45
C HIS A 23 -10.59 -28.20 -5.98
N ALA A 24 -11.01 -29.32 -6.58
CA ALA A 24 -12.35 -29.88 -6.37
C ALA A 24 -12.69 -30.16 -4.89
N ASP A 25 -11.72 -30.63 -4.13
CA ASP A 25 -11.82 -30.90 -2.68
C ASP A 25 -11.24 -29.78 -1.81
N GLY A 26 -10.99 -28.61 -2.40
CA GLY A 26 -10.34 -27.48 -1.73
C GLY A 26 -11.31 -26.70 -0.84
N PRO A 27 -10.79 -25.75 -0.04
CA PRO A 27 -11.63 -24.92 0.83
C PRO A 27 -12.56 -23.96 0.06
N VAL A 28 -12.20 -23.56 -1.16
CA VAL A 28 -13.05 -22.71 -2.02
C VAL A 28 -13.10 -23.25 -3.46
N PRO A 29 -13.70 -24.44 -3.70
CA PRO A 29 -13.61 -25.15 -4.97
C PRO A 29 -14.09 -24.33 -6.16
N GLY A 30 -13.37 -24.39 -7.29
CA GLY A 30 -13.76 -23.72 -8.53
C GLY A 30 -13.64 -22.19 -8.53
N SER A 31 -13.23 -21.58 -7.41
CA SER A 31 -12.98 -20.13 -7.35
C SER A 31 -11.76 -19.73 -8.19
N VAL A 32 -11.74 -18.49 -8.68
CA VAL A 32 -10.65 -17.97 -9.51
C VAL A 32 -10.03 -16.74 -8.87
N LEU A 33 -8.71 -16.79 -8.64
CA LEU A 33 -7.93 -15.64 -8.18
C LEU A 33 -7.36 -14.85 -9.36
N ASN A 34 -7.60 -13.54 -9.34
CA ASN A 34 -6.88 -12.55 -10.13
C ASN A 34 -5.91 -11.77 -9.21
N PRO A 35 -4.64 -12.21 -9.09
CA PRO A 35 -3.72 -11.67 -8.11
C PRO A 35 -2.95 -10.45 -8.62
N LEU A 36 -2.54 -9.63 -7.66
CA LEU A 36 -1.63 -8.51 -7.77
C LEU A 36 -0.53 -8.69 -6.71
N VAL A 37 0.73 -8.66 -7.13
CA VAL A 37 1.85 -8.68 -6.20
C VAL A 37 2.02 -7.30 -5.57
N THR A 38 2.23 -7.28 -4.25
CA THR A 38 2.53 -6.08 -3.50
C THR A 38 3.82 -6.28 -2.67
N PRO A 39 4.57 -5.22 -2.33
CA PRO A 39 5.65 -5.24 -1.36
C PRO A 39 5.26 -5.75 0.01
N GLN A 40 3.99 -5.61 0.40
CA GLN A 40 3.51 -6.04 1.71
C GLN A 40 3.02 -7.50 1.68
N GLY A 41 2.98 -8.13 0.49
CA GLY A 41 2.45 -9.48 0.26
C GLY A 41 1.74 -9.54 -1.08
N TRP A 42 0.45 -9.83 -1.10
CA TRP A 42 -0.34 -9.85 -2.33
C TRP A 42 -1.79 -9.48 -2.05
N CYS A 43 -2.52 -9.15 -3.11
CA CYS A 43 -3.97 -9.02 -3.03
C CYS A 43 -4.62 -9.47 -4.33
N GLY A 44 -5.93 -9.59 -4.37
CA GLY A 44 -6.61 -9.93 -5.61
C GLY A 44 -8.12 -10.09 -5.48
N HIS A 45 -8.76 -10.05 -6.65
CA HIS A 45 -10.15 -10.41 -6.80
C HIS A 45 -10.29 -11.93 -6.80
N VAL A 46 -11.20 -12.45 -5.98
CA VAL A 46 -11.61 -13.85 -6.01
C VAL A 46 -13.03 -13.90 -6.52
N ARG A 47 -13.18 -14.53 -7.68
CA ARG A 47 -14.50 -14.85 -8.25
C ARG A 47 -14.93 -16.22 -7.74
N LEU A 48 -16.11 -16.26 -7.15
CA LEU A 48 -16.72 -17.45 -6.59
C LEU A 48 -17.66 -18.09 -7.60
N THR A 49 -17.95 -19.38 -7.41
CA THR A 49 -19.03 -20.03 -8.18
C THR A 49 -20.40 -19.52 -7.72
N GLU A 50 -21.44 -19.74 -8.52
CA GLU A 50 -22.82 -19.28 -8.23
C GLU A 50 -23.35 -19.84 -6.89
N ASP A 51 -22.85 -21.00 -6.46
CA ASP A 51 -23.28 -21.69 -5.25
C ASP A 51 -22.58 -21.15 -3.99
N GLN A 52 -21.50 -20.39 -4.17
CA GLN A 52 -20.63 -19.92 -3.09
C GLN A 52 -20.98 -18.49 -2.67
N ARG A 53 -20.65 -18.15 -1.43
CA ARG A 53 -20.84 -16.81 -0.86
C ARG A 53 -19.52 -16.31 -0.30
N ALA A 54 -19.43 -15.00 -0.05
CA ALA A 54 -18.26 -14.40 0.57
C ALA A 54 -17.83 -15.09 1.88
N ALA A 55 -18.79 -15.60 2.66
CA ALA A 55 -18.55 -16.38 3.87
C ALA A 55 -17.63 -17.59 3.63
N THR A 56 -17.73 -18.26 2.48
CA THR A 56 -16.87 -19.39 2.13
C THR A 56 -15.39 -19.01 2.12
N VAL A 57 -15.04 -17.81 1.66
CA VAL A 57 -13.65 -17.31 1.68
C VAL A 57 -13.24 -16.85 3.07
N ILE A 58 -14.16 -16.26 3.83
CA ILE A 58 -13.92 -15.83 5.21
C ILE A 58 -13.60 -17.03 6.11
N ASP A 59 -14.36 -18.12 5.96
CA ASP A 59 -14.16 -19.35 6.73
C ASP A 59 -12.85 -20.06 6.35
N ALA A 60 -12.39 -19.90 5.11
CA ALA A 60 -11.15 -20.48 4.57
C ALA A 60 -9.87 -19.65 4.85
N VAL A 61 -9.95 -18.57 5.63
CA VAL A 61 -8.83 -17.63 5.85
C VAL A 61 -7.58 -18.32 6.41
N ALA A 62 -7.74 -19.31 7.30
CA ALA A 62 -6.61 -20.00 7.91
C ALA A 62 -5.87 -20.88 6.89
N GLU A 63 -6.62 -21.60 6.06
CA GLU A 63 -6.11 -22.45 4.98
C GLU A 63 -5.45 -21.62 3.88
N ILE A 64 -6.01 -20.45 3.57
CA ILE A 64 -5.38 -19.47 2.67
C ILE A 64 -4.04 -18.99 3.25
N ALA A 65 -4.00 -18.63 4.53
CA ALA A 65 -2.74 -18.20 5.15
C ALA A 65 -1.68 -19.32 5.08
N GLU A 66 -2.05 -20.56 5.41
CA GLU A 66 -1.16 -21.72 5.35
C GLU A 66 -0.64 -21.99 3.93
N ALA A 67 -1.53 -22.01 2.93
CA ALA A 67 -1.16 -22.30 1.54
C ALA A 67 -0.14 -21.30 0.96
N PHE A 68 -0.19 -20.04 1.40
CA PHE A 68 0.72 -18.99 0.98
C PHE A 68 1.89 -18.75 1.96
N GLY A 69 2.02 -19.56 3.01
CA GLY A 69 3.08 -19.43 4.02
C GLY A 69 3.04 -18.11 4.79
N LEU A 70 1.84 -17.54 4.97
CA LEU A 70 1.62 -16.28 5.67
C LEU A 70 1.48 -16.52 7.17
N PRO A 71 1.81 -15.52 8.02
CA PRO A 71 1.50 -15.59 9.44
C PRO A 71 0.00 -15.75 9.69
N GLN A 72 -0.36 -16.36 10.82
CA GLN A 72 -1.74 -16.39 11.29
C GLN A 72 -2.29 -14.95 11.41
N ASP A 73 -3.57 -14.77 11.06
CA ASP A 73 -4.28 -13.48 11.03
C ASP A 73 -3.74 -12.47 10.00
N ALA A 74 -2.89 -12.89 9.06
CA ALA A 74 -2.34 -11.99 8.05
C ALA A 74 -3.19 -11.89 6.77
N VAL A 75 -4.37 -12.51 6.74
CA VAL A 75 -5.29 -12.44 5.59
C VAL A 75 -6.51 -11.60 5.93
N VAL A 76 -6.83 -10.65 5.05
CA VAL A 76 -8.00 -9.77 5.19
C VAL A 76 -8.91 -9.99 3.99
N VAL A 77 -10.21 -10.15 4.23
CA VAL A 77 -11.22 -10.35 3.20
C VAL A 77 -12.21 -9.19 3.23
N ARG A 78 -12.52 -8.63 2.05
CA ARG A 78 -13.56 -7.62 1.87
C ARG A 78 -14.61 -8.12 0.90
N THR A 79 -15.86 -7.96 1.30
CA THR A 79 -17.01 -8.27 0.45
C THR A 79 -17.21 -7.20 -0.60
N MET A 80 -17.49 -7.61 -1.84
CA MET A 80 -17.82 -6.70 -2.94
C MET A 80 -19.34 -6.56 -3.05
N ALA A 81 -19.79 -5.50 -3.71
CA ALA A 81 -21.22 -5.26 -3.94
C ALA A 81 -21.82 -6.30 -4.91
N GLU A 82 -21.01 -6.83 -5.82
CA GLU A 82 -21.39 -7.92 -6.70
C GLU A 82 -21.44 -9.23 -5.91
N HIS A 83 -22.60 -9.88 -5.96
CA HIS A 83 -22.74 -11.23 -5.40
C HIS A 83 -21.75 -12.15 -6.11
N HIS A 84 -21.00 -12.95 -5.35
CA HIS A 84 -19.98 -13.90 -5.83
C HIS A 84 -18.59 -13.30 -6.12
N GLU A 85 -18.29 -12.10 -5.64
CA GLU A 85 -16.92 -11.57 -5.65
C GLU A 85 -16.48 -11.11 -4.26
N VAL A 86 -15.23 -11.42 -3.91
CA VAL A 86 -14.54 -10.85 -2.76
C VAL A 86 -13.16 -10.35 -3.16
N PHE A 87 -12.64 -9.41 -2.38
CA PHE A 87 -11.26 -8.97 -2.50
C PHE A 87 -10.46 -9.47 -1.30
N VAL A 88 -9.32 -10.08 -1.55
CA VAL A 88 -8.46 -10.69 -0.52
C VAL A 88 -7.12 -9.97 -0.50
N TRP A 89 -6.60 -9.70 0.70
CA TRP A 89 -5.21 -9.30 0.93
C TRP A 89 -4.52 -10.38 1.75
N GLY A 90 -3.38 -10.88 1.26
CA GLY A 90 -2.46 -11.73 2.02
C GLY A 90 -1.21 -10.95 2.40
N TYR A 91 -1.06 -10.63 3.67
CA TYR A 91 0.08 -9.88 4.19
C TYR A 91 1.23 -10.79 4.60
N SER A 92 2.47 -10.38 4.30
CA SER A 92 3.70 -11.03 4.76
C SER A 92 3.93 -10.91 6.27
N THR A 93 3.22 -9.99 6.94
CA THR A 93 3.32 -9.76 8.38
C THR A 93 1.94 -9.56 9.00
N LYS A 94 1.74 -10.04 10.23
CA LYS A 94 0.50 -9.80 11.00
C LYS A 94 0.23 -8.31 11.22
N SER A 95 1.26 -7.52 11.48
CA SER A 95 1.14 -6.06 11.64
C SER A 95 0.58 -5.35 10.40
N GLY A 96 0.84 -5.87 9.20
CA GLY A 96 0.28 -5.33 7.96
C GLY A 96 -1.24 -5.52 7.87
N ALA A 97 -1.72 -6.71 8.27
CA ALA A 97 -3.14 -7.01 8.34
C ALA A 97 -3.84 -6.22 9.46
N ASP A 98 -3.24 -6.16 10.66
CA ASP A 98 -3.75 -5.37 11.78
C ASP A 98 -3.88 -3.89 11.39
N TYR A 99 -2.88 -3.34 10.68
CA TYR A 99 -2.94 -1.97 10.17
C TYR A 99 -4.09 -1.78 9.19
N HIS A 100 -4.29 -2.71 8.24
CA HIS A 100 -5.41 -2.66 7.30
C HIS A 100 -6.75 -2.65 8.05
N LEU A 101 -6.95 -3.54 9.02
CA LEU A 101 -8.21 -3.63 9.76
C LEU A 101 -8.58 -2.31 10.46
N HIS A 102 -7.58 -1.58 10.96
CA HIS A 102 -7.78 -0.25 11.55
C HIS A 102 -7.91 0.86 10.49
N TRP A 103 -7.28 0.68 9.32
CA TRP A 103 -7.26 1.66 8.25
C TRP A 103 -7.39 0.99 6.87
N PRO A 104 -8.63 0.67 6.44
CA PRO A 104 -8.86 -0.20 5.29
C PRO A 104 -8.22 0.33 4.00
N HIS A 105 -7.46 -0.54 3.33
CA HIS A 105 -6.94 -0.21 2.01
C HIS A 105 -8.09 -0.30 0.98
N PRO A 106 -8.10 0.57 -0.05
CA PRO A 106 -9.03 0.43 -1.16
C PRO A 106 -8.75 -0.87 -1.92
N VAL A 107 -9.78 -1.36 -2.61
CA VAL A 107 -9.63 -2.41 -3.62
C VAL A 107 -8.67 -1.91 -4.68
N LEU A 108 -7.70 -2.74 -5.04
CA LEU A 108 -6.69 -2.43 -6.06
C LEU A 108 -7.02 -3.18 -7.33
N ASP A 109 -7.13 -2.49 -8.46
CA ASP A 109 -7.47 -3.08 -9.76
C ASP A 109 -6.24 -3.30 -10.66
N GLY A 110 -5.04 -2.95 -10.16
CA GLY A 110 -3.79 -3.09 -10.89
C GLY A 110 -3.42 -1.83 -11.67
N SER A 111 -4.35 -0.89 -11.89
CA SER A 111 -4.06 0.41 -12.52
C SER A 111 -3.07 1.24 -11.70
N GLU A 112 -2.98 0.98 -10.40
CA GLU A 112 -1.97 1.57 -9.52
C GLU A 112 -0.56 1.06 -9.81
N PHE A 113 -0.40 0.06 -10.68
CA PHE A 113 0.89 -0.57 -10.95
C PHE A 113 1.45 -0.23 -12.34
N VAL A 114 0.70 0.50 -13.18
CA VAL A 114 1.01 0.65 -14.61
C VAL A 114 1.89 1.85 -14.98
N ASP A 115 1.93 2.97 -14.23
CA ASP A 115 2.54 4.21 -14.77
C ASP A 115 3.53 4.99 -13.88
N ILE A 116 4.16 4.36 -12.89
CA ILE A 116 5.33 4.97 -12.23
C ILE A 116 6.57 4.13 -12.48
N LYS A 117 7.60 4.76 -13.06
CA LYS A 117 8.95 4.19 -13.19
C LYS A 117 9.53 3.98 -11.79
N ARG A 118 9.27 2.81 -11.20
CA ARG A 118 9.72 2.41 -9.87
C ARG A 118 11.25 2.27 -9.86
N GLU A 119 11.91 2.96 -8.93
CA GLU A 119 13.37 2.85 -8.77
C GLU A 119 13.80 1.61 -7.95
N SER A 120 12.89 0.99 -7.20
CA SER A 120 13.14 -0.22 -6.41
C SER A 120 11.96 -1.19 -6.42
N LYS A 121 12.26 -2.47 -6.19
CA LYS A 121 11.28 -3.59 -6.20
C LYS A 121 10.27 -3.56 -5.04
N GLY A 122 10.49 -2.72 -4.03
CA GLY A 122 9.73 -2.78 -2.78
C GLY A 122 8.76 -1.64 -2.50
N THR A 123 8.51 -0.68 -3.40
CA THR A 123 7.55 0.40 -3.13
C THR A 123 6.34 0.32 -4.07
N THR A 124 5.13 0.22 -3.52
CA THR A 124 3.90 0.31 -4.32
C THR A 124 3.59 1.75 -4.68
N LEU A 125 2.78 1.96 -5.71
CA LEU A 125 2.10 3.24 -5.88
C LEU A 125 1.22 3.57 -4.68
N PHE A 126 0.57 2.58 -4.09
CA PHE A 126 -0.27 2.78 -2.92
C PHE A 126 0.51 3.40 -1.74
N ASP A 127 1.72 2.91 -1.46
CA ASP A 127 2.64 3.48 -0.47
C ASP A 127 2.94 4.95 -0.80
N LEU A 128 3.21 5.25 -2.08
CA LEU A 128 3.49 6.61 -2.55
C LEU A 128 2.24 7.52 -2.47
N VAL A 129 1.05 7.02 -2.78
CA VAL A 129 -0.23 7.75 -2.69
C VAL A 129 -0.56 8.01 -1.23
N GLN A 130 -0.40 7.02 -0.34
CA GLN A 130 -0.57 7.19 1.09
C GLN A 130 0.42 8.22 1.64
N LEU A 131 1.71 8.10 1.29
CA LEU A 131 2.72 9.07 1.69
C LEU A 131 2.39 10.47 1.18
N THR A 132 1.94 10.60 -0.07
CA THR A 132 1.49 11.86 -0.66
C THR A 132 0.31 12.45 0.11
N THR A 133 -0.65 11.62 0.50
CA THR A 133 -1.83 12.03 1.26
C THR A 133 -1.44 12.53 2.65
N TRP A 134 -0.55 11.81 3.35
CA TRP A 134 -0.04 12.25 4.66
C TRP A 134 0.79 13.51 4.55
N ALA A 135 1.62 13.63 3.51
CA ALA A 135 2.42 14.82 3.25
C ALA A 135 1.53 16.04 2.99
N ARG A 136 0.46 15.91 2.20
CA ARG A 136 -0.51 17.00 1.95
C ARG A 136 -1.23 17.41 3.23
N ALA A 137 -1.76 16.46 3.99
CA ALA A 137 -2.47 16.76 5.24
C ALA A 137 -1.57 17.44 6.28
N HIS A 138 -0.31 16.99 6.40
CA HIS A 138 0.68 17.64 7.27
C HIS A 138 1.06 19.03 6.77
N LYS A 139 1.29 19.19 5.46
CA LYS A 139 1.57 20.48 4.83
C LYS A 139 0.48 21.51 5.13
N GLU A 140 -0.78 21.15 4.94
CA GLU A 140 -1.92 22.03 5.22
C GLU A 140 -1.94 22.50 6.68
N SER A 141 -1.70 21.59 7.62
CA SER A 141 -1.60 21.91 9.05
C SER A 141 -0.41 22.82 9.36
N TRP A 142 0.75 22.56 8.75
CA TRP A 142 1.95 23.37 8.89
C TRP A 142 1.77 24.80 8.34
N GLU A 143 1.18 24.92 7.15
CA GLU A 143 0.89 26.22 6.53
C GLU A 143 -0.17 27.00 7.32
N ALA A 144 -1.16 26.32 7.90
CA ALA A 144 -2.12 26.94 8.81
C ALA A 144 -1.46 27.50 10.08
N LEU A 145 -0.59 26.72 10.71
CA LEU A 145 0.17 27.16 11.87
C LEU A 145 1.08 28.35 11.53
N ARG A 146 1.78 28.30 10.39
CA ARG A 146 2.63 29.41 9.87
C ARG A 146 1.84 30.68 9.57
N ALA A 147 0.59 30.55 9.15
CA ALA A 147 -0.32 31.66 8.90
C ALA A 147 -0.98 32.20 10.18
N GLY A 148 -0.62 31.68 11.36
CA GLY A 148 -1.20 32.10 12.64
C GLY A 148 -2.64 31.64 12.85
N ARG A 149 -3.10 30.62 12.11
CA ARG A 149 -4.44 30.03 12.30
C ARG A 149 -4.43 29.04 13.45
N ASP A 150 -5.52 29.01 14.21
CA ASP A 150 -5.72 28.02 15.26
C ASP A 150 -5.67 26.60 14.68
N GLN A 151 -4.94 25.73 15.36
CA GLN A 151 -4.78 24.32 14.98
C GLN A 151 -4.97 23.45 16.22
N ASP A 152 -5.65 22.32 16.03
CA ASP A 152 -5.67 21.25 17.01
C ASP A 152 -4.26 20.61 17.07
N LEU A 153 -3.58 20.82 18.20
CA LEU A 153 -2.24 20.28 18.45
C LEU A 153 -2.19 18.76 18.35
N GLN A 154 -3.23 18.05 18.81
CA GLN A 154 -3.30 16.59 18.72
C GLN A 154 -3.43 16.13 17.27
N GLN A 155 -4.26 16.83 16.49
CA GLN A 155 -4.38 16.57 15.06
C GLN A 155 -3.06 16.83 14.32
N PHE A 156 -2.37 17.92 14.64
CA PHE A 156 -1.07 18.27 14.06
C PHE A 156 -0.02 17.18 14.37
N VAL A 157 0.14 16.81 15.64
CA VAL A 157 1.09 15.77 16.07
C VAL A 157 0.76 14.44 15.39
N ARG A 158 -0.51 14.05 15.33
CA ARG A 158 -0.92 12.81 14.65
C ARG A 158 -0.56 12.81 13.16
N ARG A 159 -0.76 13.92 12.45
CA ARG A 159 -0.41 14.07 11.03
C ARG A 159 1.10 13.97 10.83
N LEU A 160 1.89 14.67 11.65
CA LEU A 160 3.35 14.59 11.63
C LEU A 160 3.87 13.18 11.91
N THR A 161 3.34 12.51 12.94
CA THR A 161 3.74 11.15 13.31
C THR A 161 3.43 10.15 12.21
N ARG A 162 2.27 10.28 11.53
CA ARG A 162 1.92 9.44 10.38
C ARG A 162 2.87 9.65 9.21
N LEU A 163 3.19 10.91 8.89
CA LEU A 163 4.15 11.22 7.84
C LEU A 163 5.54 10.64 8.17
N ARG A 164 6.00 10.80 9.42
CA ARG A 164 7.26 10.22 9.91
C ARG A 164 7.28 8.70 9.75
N ALA A 165 6.25 8.02 10.24
CA ALA A 165 6.14 6.57 10.14
C ALA A 165 6.16 6.11 8.67
N GLY A 166 5.39 6.77 7.80
CA GLY A 166 5.37 6.47 6.37
C GLY A 166 6.70 6.66 5.68
N ILE A 167 7.45 7.72 6.01
CA ILE A 167 8.80 7.96 5.46
C ILE A 167 9.74 6.82 5.89
N VAL A 168 9.83 6.53 7.19
CA VAL A 168 10.74 5.51 7.72
C VAL A 168 10.41 4.13 7.15
N ASP A 169 9.12 3.79 7.09
CA ASP A 169 8.63 2.54 6.54
C ASP A 169 8.99 2.39 5.05
N ILE A 170 8.74 3.43 4.24
CA ILE A 170 9.07 3.42 2.81
C ILE A 170 10.57 3.36 2.57
N LEU A 171 11.40 3.98 3.43
CA LEU A 171 12.87 3.93 3.29
C LEU A 171 13.46 2.53 3.48
N THR A 172 12.74 1.59 4.10
CA THR A 172 13.18 0.18 4.14
C THR A 172 13.20 -0.48 2.75
N ARG A 173 12.47 0.11 1.79
CA ARG A 173 12.16 -0.52 0.50
C ARG A 173 12.21 0.43 -0.71
N ALA A 174 12.47 1.72 -0.49
CA ALA A 174 12.63 2.77 -1.49
C ALA A 174 13.99 3.47 -1.36
N LYS A 175 14.47 4.06 -2.44
CA LYS A 175 15.62 4.96 -2.36
C LYS A 175 15.21 6.27 -1.67
N PRO A 176 16.05 6.86 -0.81
CA PRO A 176 15.73 8.12 -0.15
C PRO A 176 15.42 9.27 -1.14
N ARG A 177 16.08 9.26 -2.30
CA ARG A 177 15.82 10.18 -3.42
C ARG A 177 14.35 10.19 -3.86
N GLN A 178 13.70 9.02 -3.95
CA GLN A 178 12.32 8.90 -4.42
C GLN A 178 11.34 9.53 -3.42
N VAL A 179 11.56 9.32 -2.12
CA VAL A 179 10.78 9.95 -1.04
C VAL A 179 10.96 11.47 -1.08
N ARG A 180 12.20 11.94 -1.22
CA ARG A 180 12.51 13.37 -1.36
C ARG A 180 11.77 14.01 -2.54
N GLU A 181 11.89 13.44 -3.73
CA GLU A 181 11.24 13.98 -4.93
C GLU A 181 9.72 14.03 -4.79
N LEU A 182 9.10 13.04 -4.13
CA LEU A 182 7.66 13.03 -3.84
C LEU A 182 7.26 14.16 -2.91
N LEU A 183 7.95 14.32 -1.77
CA LEU A 183 7.65 15.37 -0.79
C LEU A 183 7.88 16.77 -1.39
N MET A 184 8.90 16.93 -2.26
CA MET A 184 9.13 18.17 -3.01
C MET A 184 8.00 18.46 -4.00
N ARG A 185 7.47 17.44 -4.71
CA ARG A 185 6.30 17.61 -5.61
C ARG A 185 5.03 17.99 -4.85
N VAL A 186 4.86 17.53 -3.61
CA VAL A 186 3.78 17.98 -2.72
C VAL A 186 3.97 19.45 -2.29
N GLY A 187 5.21 19.96 -2.38
CA GLY A 187 5.59 21.28 -1.93
C GLY A 187 5.70 21.35 -0.41
N LEU A 188 6.11 20.27 0.25
CA LEU A 188 6.38 20.29 1.69
C LEU A 188 7.72 20.98 1.94
N ASP A 189 7.73 22.07 2.70
CA ASP A 189 8.96 22.79 3.03
C ASP A 189 9.85 21.94 3.96
N ARG A 190 11.18 22.08 3.83
CA ARG A 190 12.17 21.44 4.73
C ARG A 190 11.90 21.72 6.21
N ALA A 191 11.45 22.93 6.52
CA ALA A 191 11.13 23.35 7.88
C ALA A 191 9.91 22.61 8.48
N ALA A 192 9.07 22.02 7.63
CA ALA A 192 7.93 21.20 8.06
C ALA A 192 8.34 19.78 8.47
N LEU A 193 9.61 19.40 8.26
CA LEU A 193 10.14 18.08 8.57
C LEU A 193 11.13 18.14 9.75
N PRO A 194 11.08 17.15 10.66
CA PRO A 194 12.15 16.86 11.60
C PRO A 194 13.52 16.72 10.91
N ASN A 195 14.58 17.17 11.56
CA ASN A 195 15.92 17.18 10.97
C ASN A 195 16.42 15.78 10.62
N ASP A 196 16.24 14.82 11.53
CA ASP A 196 16.62 13.42 11.32
C ASP A 196 15.99 12.82 10.06
N LEU A 197 14.70 13.08 9.83
CA LEU A 197 14.00 12.59 8.63
C LEU A 197 14.47 13.26 7.36
N ALA A 198 14.65 14.57 7.41
CA ALA A 198 15.07 15.31 6.24
C ALA A 198 16.51 14.96 5.83
N ASP A 199 17.39 14.74 6.80
CA ASP A 199 18.76 14.30 6.56
C ASP A 199 18.77 12.86 6.00
N ALA A 200 17.92 11.96 6.54
CA ALA A 200 17.78 10.59 6.04
C ALA A 200 17.36 10.51 4.56
N ILE A 201 16.64 11.52 4.05
CA ILE A 201 16.22 11.61 2.65
C ILE A 201 17.04 12.58 1.80
N ASN A 202 18.12 13.15 2.36
CA ASN A 202 18.92 14.21 1.73
C ASN A 202 18.04 15.36 1.20
N TYR A 203 17.10 15.83 2.03
CA TYR A 203 16.17 16.90 1.69
C TYR A 203 16.93 18.23 1.60
N PRO A 204 16.71 19.05 0.56
CA PRO A 204 17.45 20.30 0.39
C PRO A 204 17.23 21.25 1.59
N HIS A 205 18.31 21.85 2.08
CA HIS A 205 18.23 22.84 3.16
C HIS A 205 17.68 24.19 2.69
N ASP A 206 17.85 24.50 1.39
CA ASP A 206 17.37 25.71 0.74
C ASP A 206 16.63 25.36 -0.56
N ARG A 207 15.74 26.27 -1.01
CA ARG A 207 15.14 26.22 -2.35
C ARG A 207 16.26 26.37 -3.38
N ASP A 208 16.93 25.29 -3.74
CA ASP A 208 17.63 25.26 -5.03
C ASP A 208 16.55 25.38 -6.11
N PRO A 209 16.52 26.47 -6.90
CA PRO A 209 15.55 26.64 -7.96
C PRO A 209 15.90 25.64 -9.08
N THR A 210 15.31 24.44 -9.06
CA THR A 210 15.67 23.40 -10.02
C THR A 210 14.92 23.47 -11.36
N ILE A 211 14.08 24.48 -11.60
CA ILE A 211 13.42 24.64 -12.92
C ILE A 211 13.25 26.16 -13.24
N PRO A 212 13.73 26.65 -14.40
CA PRO A 212 13.39 28.00 -14.84
C PRO A 212 11.92 28.06 -15.25
N ILE A 213 11.17 28.99 -14.66
CA ILE A 213 9.80 29.32 -15.10
C ILE A 213 9.93 29.99 -16.49
N PRO A 214 9.28 29.47 -17.54
CA PRO A 214 9.28 30.12 -18.84
C PRO A 214 8.56 31.47 -18.73
N ARG A 215 9.13 32.51 -19.36
CA ARG A 215 8.42 33.77 -19.63
C ARG A 215 7.42 33.59 -20.74
#